data_AF-X1USV5-F1
#
_entry.id   AF-X1USV5-F1
#
_cell.length_a   1.000
_cell.length_b   1.000
_cell.length_c   1.000
_cell.angle_alpha   90.00
_cell.angle_beta   90.00
_cell.angle_gamma   90.00
#
_symmetry.space_group_name_H-M   'P 1'
#
loop_
_entity.id
_entity.type
_entity.pdbx_description
1 polymer ?
#
loop_
_entity_poly.entity_id
_entity_poly.type
_entity_poly.pdbx_seq_one_letter_code
_entity_poly.pdbx_strand_id
1 'polypeptide(L)' 'MKFGDLSEYFVNGVIMDVTNAEQAKIAENSGAVSVMALYRVPADIRKKGGVARTASVKKIEEIIKAVNIPV' A
#
# COMPACT_ATOMS: atom_id res chain seq x y z
N MET A 1 -20.06 -2.75 12.15
CA MET A 1 -20.17 -2.88 10.69
C MET A 1 -20.04 -4.37 10.38
N LYS A 2 -21.10 -5.03 9.88
CA LYS A 2 -20.95 -6.39 9.33
C LYS A 2 -20.39 -6.19 7.92
N PHE A 3 -19.07 -6.27 7.77
CA PHE A 3 -18.50 -6.37 6.45
C PHE A 3 -18.97 -7.71 5.86
N GLY A 4 -19.37 -7.71 4.59
CA GLY A 4 -19.39 -8.95 3.80
C GLY A 4 -17.97 -9.52 3.69
N ASP A 5 -17.73 -10.39 2.72
CA ASP A 5 -16.36 -10.80 2.43
C ASP A 5 -15.48 -9.56 2.17
N LEU A 6 -14.26 -9.53 2.72
CA LEU A 6 -13.36 -8.37 2.65
C LEU A 6 -13.08 -7.97 1.19
N SER A 7 -13.19 -8.93 0.30
CA SER A 7 -13.09 -8.77 -1.15
C SER A 7 -14.13 -7.79 -1.73
N GLU A 8 -15.35 -7.73 -1.19
CA GLU A 8 -16.41 -6.84 -1.68
C GLU A 8 -16.06 -5.35 -1.48
N TYR A 9 -15.31 -5.04 -0.42
CA TYR A 9 -14.86 -3.67 -0.12
C TYR A 9 -13.90 -3.11 -1.17
N PHE A 10 -13.18 -3.97 -1.88
CA PHE A 10 -12.20 -3.57 -2.89
C PHE A 10 -12.76 -3.49 -4.31
N VAL A 11 -13.99 -3.96 -4.55
CA VAL A 11 -14.63 -3.96 -5.88
C VAL A 11 -14.81 -2.53 -6.37
N ASN A 12 -14.44 -2.28 -7.64
CA ASN A 12 -14.42 -0.96 -8.30
C ASN A 12 -13.46 0.08 -7.69
N GLY A 13 -12.62 -0.31 -6.73
CA GLY A 13 -11.61 0.54 -6.14
C GLY A 13 -10.25 0.46 -6.85
N VAL A 14 -9.35 1.37 -6.46
CA VAL A 14 -7.93 1.33 -6.86
C VAL A 14 -7.07 1.08 -5.62
N ILE A 15 -6.19 0.07 -5.70
CA ILE A 15 -5.15 -0.19 -4.70
C ILE A 15 -3.83 0.39 -5.23
N MET A 16 -3.15 1.21 -4.44
CA MET A 16 -1.94 1.92 -4.88
C MET A 16 -0.68 1.41 -4.18
N ASP A 17 0.37 1.12 -4.96
CA ASP A 17 1.71 0.80 -4.44
C ASP A 17 2.35 2.04 -3.79
N VAL A 18 2.82 1.90 -2.55
CA VAL A 18 3.47 2.99 -1.79
C VAL A 18 4.72 2.50 -1.07
N THR A 19 5.68 3.38 -0.85
CA THR A 19 7.00 3.06 -0.25
C THR A 19 7.34 3.88 0.99
N ASN A 20 6.47 4.80 1.40
CA ASN A 20 6.60 5.63 2.60
C ASN A 20 5.23 6.20 3.04
N ALA A 21 5.16 6.79 4.23
CA ALA A 21 3.93 7.39 4.76
C ALA A 21 3.38 8.56 3.92
N GLU A 22 4.24 9.33 3.26
CA GLU A 22 3.82 10.46 2.42
C GLU A 22 3.04 9.99 1.19
N GLN A 23 3.56 8.98 0.48
CA GLN A 23 2.88 8.35 -0.65
C GLN A 23 1.56 7.70 -0.21
N ALA A 24 1.52 7.08 0.97
CA ALA A 24 0.30 6.50 1.53
C ALA A 24 -0.81 7.56 1.72
N LYS A 25 -0.47 8.71 2.31
CA LYS A 25 -1.40 9.83 2.47
C LYS A 25 -1.86 10.41 1.14
N ILE A 26 -0.95 10.52 0.16
CA ILE A 26 -1.32 10.98 -1.19
C ILE A 26 -2.31 10.00 -1.84
N ALA A 27 -2.08 8.69 -1.70
CA ALA A 27 -2.97 7.66 -2.23
C ALA A 27 -4.36 7.71 -1.59
N GLU A 28 -4.43 7.79 -0.26
CA GLU A 28 -5.70 7.94 0.47
C GLU A 28 -6.46 9.21 0.03
N ASN A 29 -5.77 10.35 -0.02
CA ASN A 29 -6.37 11.62 -0.47
C ASN A 29 -6.81 11.59 -1.94
N SER A 30 -6.24 10.70 -2.75
CA SER A 30 -6.61 10.49 -4.16
C SER A 30 -7.79 9.53 -4.34
N GLY A 31 -8.34 8.98 -3.25
CA GLY A 31 -9.48 8.06 -3.27
C GLY A 31 -9.10 6.59 -3.46
N ALA A 32 -7.86 6.20 -3.15
CA ALA A 32 -7.51 4.78 -3.10
C ALA A 32 -8.35 4.05 -2.03
N VAL A 33 -8.80 2.83 -2.34
CA VAL A 33 -9.55 1.99 -1.37
C VAL A 33 -8.63 1.21 -0.44
N SER A 34 -7.35 1.09 -0.80
CA SER A 34 -6.30 0.42 -0.05
C SER A 34 -4.92 0.82 -0.61
N VAL A 35 -3.87 0.59 0.15
CA VAL A 35 -2.48 0.78 -0.30
C VAL A 35 -1.66 -0.49 -0.13
N MET A 36 -0.69 -0.71 -1.02
CA MET A 36 0.24 -1.84 -0.95
C MET A 36 1.61 -1.34 -0.47
N ALA A 37 2.03 -1.74 0.72
CA ALA A 37 3.29 -1.30 1.33
C ALA A 37 4.51 -2.10 0.80
N LEU A 38 5.36 -1.44 0.01
CA LEU A 38 6.51 -2.07 -0.63
C LEU A 38 7.85 -1.46 -0.19
N TYR A 39 8.93 -2.25 -0.27
CA TYR A 39 10.28 -1.74 -0.04
C TYR A 39 10.74 -0.81 -1.19
N ARG A 40 10.29 -1.09 -2.42
CA ARG A 40 10.50 -0.34 -3.66
C ARG A 40 9.37 -0.62 -4.64
N VAL A 41 9.09 0.34 -5.52
CA VAL A 41 8.13 0.14 -6.61
C VAL A 41 8.66 -0.83 -7.67
N PRO A 42 7.78 -1.54 -8.40
CA PRO A 42 8.19 -2.54 -9.40
C PRO A 42 9.15 -2.01 -10.48
N ALA A 43 8.98 -0.74 -10.90
CA ALA A 43 9.86 -0.12 -11.88
C ALA A 43 11.32 -0.04 -11.39
N ASP A 44 11.52 0.33 -10.12
CA ASP A 44 12.85 0.43 -9.51
C ASP A 44 13.47 -0.95 -9.26
N ILE A 45 12.64 -1.93 -8.89
CA ILE A 45 13.08 -3.34 -8.73
C ILE A 45 13.64 -3.85 -10.06
N ARG A 46 12.89 -3.66 -11.16
CA ARG A 46 13.33 -4.07 -12.50
C ARG A 46 14.60 -3.36 -12.95
N LYS A 47 14.75 -2.06 -12.65
CA LYS A 47 15.91 -1.26 -13.05
C LYS A 47 17.19 -1.64 -12.29
N LYS A 48 17.09 -1.90 -10.98
CA LYS A 48 18.26 -2.25 -10.15
C LYS A 48 18.65 -3.72 -10.22
N GLY A 49 17.69 -4.62 -10.48
CA GLY A 49 17.91 -6.06 -10.35
C GLY A 49 18.17 -6.50 -8.91
N GLY A 50 18.70 -7.72 -8.75
CA GLY A 50 19.00 -8.31 -7.44
C GLY A 50 17.79 -8.97 -6.76
N VAL A 51 17.89 -9.20 -5.45
CA VAL A 51 16.86 -9.93 -4.68
C VAL A 51 15.90 -8.94 -4.02
N ALA A 52 14.65 -8.93 -4.49
CA ALA A 52 13.55 -8.24 -3.83
C ALA A 52 13.05 -9.06 -2.62
N ARG A 53 12.80 -8.39 -1.50
CA ARG A 53 12.24 -8.99 -0.28
C ARG A 53 11.08 -8.13 0.21
N THR A 54 10.37 -8.63 1.23
CA THR A 54 9.33 -7.88 1.93
C THR A 54 9.86 -6.54 2.47
N ALA A 55 8.97 -5.56 2.58
CA ALA A 55 9.27 -4.30 3.25
C ALA A 55 9.62 -4.56 4.72
N SER A 56 10.44 -3.69 5.33
CA SER A 56 10.72 -3.83 6.76
C SER A 56 9.45 -3.60 7.58
N VAL A 57 9.28 -4.36 8.66
CA VAL A 57 8.11 -4.23 9.56
C VAL A 57 7.91 -2.78 10.01
N LYS A 58 9.00 -2.10 10.39
CA LYS A 58 8.97 -0.67 10.78
C LYS A 58 8.32 0.21 9.71
N LYS A 59 8.61 -0.03 8.43
CA LYS A 59 8.07 0.76 7.32
C LYS A 59 6.61 0.41 7.03
N ILE A 60 6.23 -0.86 7.17
CA ILE A 60 4.83 -1.28 7.08
C ILE A 60 4.00 -0.61 8.20
N GLU A 61 4.48 -0.66 9.45
CA GLU A 61 3.81 -0.02 10.59
C GLU A 61 3.70 1.51 10.44
N GLU A 62 4.72 2.14 9.86
CA GLU A 62 4.71 3.58 9.54
C GLU A 62 3.57 3.91 8.55
N ILE A 63 3.38 3.09 7.52
CA ILE A 63 2.32 3.25 6.52
C ILE A 63 0.94 3.00 7.14
N ILE A 64 0.79 1.93 7.93
CA ILE A 64 -0.46 1.62 8.64
C ILE A 64 -0.90 2.79 9.54
N LYS A 65 0.04 3.43 10.24
CA LYS A 65 -0.26 4.57 11.12
C LYS A 65 -0.56 5.86 10.35
N ALA A 66 -0.25 5.93 9.06
CA ALA A 66 -0.34 7.15 8.27
C ALA A 66 -1.71 7.36 7.60
N VAL A 67 -2.50 6.29 7.43
CA VAL A 67 -3.77 6.29 6.68
C VAL A 67 -4.88 5.54 7.43
N ASN A 68 -6.13 5.74 7.02
CA ASN A 68 -7.31 5.07 7.61
C ASN A 68 -7.95 4.03 6.66
N ILE A 69 -7.34 3.78 5.50
CA ILE A 69 -7.71 2.71 4.57
C ILE A 69 -6.87 1.45 4.81
N PRO A 70 -7.34 0.26 4.39
CA PRO A 70 -6.56 -0.97 4.46
C PRO A 70 -5.15 -0.85 3.85
N VAL A 71 -4.23 -1.66 4.38
CA VAL A 71 -2.82 -1.79 3.97
C VAL A 71 -2.50 -3.27 3.74
#